data_AF-A0A819L7A6-F1
#
_entry.id   AF-A0A819L7A6-F1
#
_cell.length_a   1.000
_cell.length_b   1.000
_cell.length_c   1.000
_cell.angle_alpha   90.00
_cell.angle_beta   90.00
_cell.angle_gamma   90.00
#
_symmetry.space_group_name_H-M   'P 1'
#
loop_
_entity.id
_entity.type
_entity.pdbx_description
1 polymer ?
#
loop_
_entity_poly.entity_id
_entity_poly.type
_entity_poly.pdbx_seq_one_letter_code
_entity_poly.pdbx_strand_id
1 'polypeptide(L)'
;MVKHTTEWEEFSDIECEIIEDAFNNENGDVELDLSVIDLKTSIMTMKHDKLKQYSIKRMDNVPKRLRKERFCPILKKLSEMADDISFVYGIGRSKRHFAFSYQQEYFVDMPQSIGQAAAGILLEGEKLGHGSEAQWIANYSLEDKYKSKQEIDERCIALYTRKCFLYKLLNKTLRDDDLDKHETLGPFAHLLGYEGLFNLPDVCRYSKTVYRAMNLSLGQVD
;
A
#
# COMPACT_ATOMS: atom_id res chain seq x y z
N MET A 1 14.92 21.65 30.06
CA MET A 1 13.48 21.62 29.72
C MET A 1 13.33 20.90 28.39
N VAL A 2 12.90 19.64 28.40
CA VAL A 2 12.54 18.92 27.18
C VAL A 2 11.18 19.46 26.75
N LYS A 3 11.12 20.17 25.62
CA LYS A 3 9.85 20.51 24.98
C LYS A 3 9.25 19.20 24.51
N HIS A 4 8.26 18.67 25.23
CA HIS A 4 7.33 17.71 24.66
C HIS A 4 6.49 18.47 23.63
N THR A 5 6.97 18.56 22.40
CA THR A 5 6.09 18.84 21.27
C THR A 5 5.16 17.64 21.17
N THR A 6 3.88 17.85 21.47
CA THR A 6 2.80 16.90 21.17
C THR A 6 2.73 16.79 19.65
N GLU A 7 3.57 15.94 19.07
CA GLU A 7 3.58 15.71 17.64
C GLU A 7 2.34 14.91 17.28
N TRP A 8 1.52 15.48 16.38
CA TRP A 8 0.39 14.79 15.81
C TRP A 8 0.90 13.72 14.86
N GLU A 9 0.42 12.50 15.01
CA GLU A 9 0.72 11.40 14.11
C GLU A 9 -0.45 11.17 13.15
N GLU A 10 -0.13 10.98 11.87
CA GLU A 10 -1.12 10.61 10.86
C GLU A 10 -1.44 9.12 10.94
N PHE A 11 -2.73 8.80 10.94
CA PHE A 11 -3.24 7.45 10.71
C PHE A 11 -2.67 6.86 9.41
N SER A 12 -2.72 5.54 9.27
CA SER A 12 -2.43 4.90 7.99
C SER A 12 -3.40 5.38 6.90
N ASP A 13 -3.04 5.21 5.63
CA ASP A 13 -3.91 5.60 4.53
C ASP A 13 -5.24 4.82 4.56
N ILE A 14 -5.24 3.59 5.09
CA ILE A 14 -6.41 2.73 5.16
C ILE A 14 -7.27 3.06 6.38
N GLU A 15 -6.66 3.30 7.54
CA GLU A 15 -7.40 3.78 8.71
C GLU A 15 -8.07 5.12 8.42
N CYS A 16 -7.44 6.01 7.64
CA CYS A 16 -8.09 7.24 7.18
C CYS A 16 -9.36 6.94 6.37
N GLU A 17 -9.32 6.00 5.42
CA GLU A 17 -10.50 5.62 4.62
C GLU A 17 -11.59 5.02 5.52
N ILE A 18 -11.24 4.13 6.45
CA ILE A 18 -12.19 3.54 7.40
C ILE A 18 -12.87 4.62 8.25
N ILE A 19 -12.10 5.59 8.76
CA ILE A 19 -12.62 6.71 9.55
C ILE A 19 -13.53 7.59 8.71
N GLU A 20 -13.13 7.94 7.49
CA GLU A 20 -13.90 8.80 6.58
C GLU A 20 -15.18 8.11 6.12
N ASP A 21 -15.14 6.82 5.82
CA ASP A 21 -16.32 6.00 5.50
C ASP A 21 -17.32 6.03 6.65
N ALA A 22 -16.85 5.82 7.88
CA ALA A 22 -17.71 5.87 9.06
C ALA A 22 -18.27 7.26 9.34
N PHE A 23 -17.47 8.31 9.13
CA PHE A 23 -17.90 9.70 9.26
C PHE A 23 -18.99 10.04 8.24
N ASN A 24 -18.80 9.65 6.97
CA ASN A 24 -19.75 9.89 5.89
C ASN A 24 -21.06 9.11 6.06
N ASN A 25 -21.02 7.96 6.75
CA ASN A 25 -22.19 7.14 7.09
C ASN A 25 -22.87 7.56 8.40
N GLU A 26 -22.45 8.68 9.03
CA GLU A 26 -22.99 9.19 10.30
C GLU A 26 -22.87 8.20 11.47
N ASN A 27 -21.85 7.32 11.45
CA ASN A 27 -21.58 6.40 12.54
C ASN A 27 -21.13 7.17 13.80
N GLY A 28 -21.51 6.67 14.98
CA GLY A 28 -21.09 7.27 16.25
C GLY A 28 -19.63 6.99 16.61
N ASP A 29 -19.14 5.82 16.19
CA ASP A 29 -17.83 5.30 16.52
C ASP A 29 -17.22 4.48 15.38
N VAL A 30 -15.90 4.27 15.45
CA VAL A 30 -15.09 3.52 14.49
C VAL A 30 -14.18 2.56 15.22
N GLU A 31 -14.18 1.30 14.81
CA GLU A 31 -13.25 0.29 15.32
C GLU A 31 -12.05 0.10 14.39
N LEU A 32 -10.88 0.51 14.85
CA LEU A 32 -9.59 0.25 14.21
C LEU A 32 -8.92 -0.95 14.87
N ASP A 33 -7.78 -1.39 14.34
CA ASP A 33 -7.06 -2.56 14.84
C ASP A 33 -6.66 -2.41 16.32
N LEU A 34 -6.06 -1.28 16.67
CA LEU A 34 -5.51 -1.04 18.01
C LEU A 34 -6.39 -0.16 18.90
N SER A 35 -7.43 0.47 18.34
CA SER A 35 -8.18 1.51 19.02
C SER A 35 -9.65 1.58 18.58
N VAL A 36 -10.46 2.26 19.38
CA VAL A 36 -11.82 2.68 19.03
C VAL A 36 -11.88 4.20 19.05
N ILE A 37 -12.49 4.79 18.04
CA ILE A 37 -12.65 6.24 17.92
C ILE A 37 -14.12 6.57 18.13
N ASP A 38 -14.41 7.47 19.06
CA ASP A 38 -15.71 8.14 19.15
C ASP A 38 -15.65 9.39 18.24
N LEU A 39 -16.43 9.37 17.16
CA LEU A 39 -16.44 10.45 16.17
C LEU A 39 -17.17 11.69 16.68
N LYS A 40 -18.11 11.54 17.62
CA LYS A 40 -18.86 12.67 18.20
C LYS A 40 -17.98 13.50 19.12
N THR A 41 -17.14 12.83 19.90
CA THR A 41 -16.22 13.50 20.84
C THR A 41 -14.82 13.68 20.27
N SER A 42 -14.50 13.08 19.12
CA SER A 42 -13.17 13.09 18.50
C SER A 42 -12.09 12.56 19.46
N ILE A 43 -12.40 11.47 20.16
CA ILE A 43 -11.50 10.80 21.10
C ILE A 43 -11.22 9.38 20.63
N MET A 44 -9.94 9.05 20.52
CA MET A 44 -9.45 7.69 20.30
C MET A 44 -9.07 7.05 21.64
N THR A 45 -9.52 5.83 21.88
CA THR A 45 -9.18 5.02 23.06
C THR A 45 -8.47 3.74 22.62
N MET A 46 -7.32 3.44 23.22
CA MET A 46 -6.57 2.22 22.90
C MET A 46 -7.27 0.97 23.46
N LYS A 47 -7.40 -0.09 22.65
CA LYS A 47 -8.07 -1.34 23.07
C LYS A 47 -7.34 -2.05 24.21
N HIS A 48 -6.01 -2.06 24.16
CA HIS A 48 -5.17 -2.70 25.18
C HIS A 48 -5.00 -1.87 26.46
N ASP A 49 -5.35 -0.59 26.42
CA ASP A 49 -5.22 0.31 27.57
C ASP A 49 -6.29 1.41 27.49
N LYS A 50 -7.43 1.16 28.13
CA LYS A 50 -8.58 2.08 28.10
C LYS A 50 -8.31 3.43 28.77
N LEU A 51 -7.22 3.54 29.54
CA LEU A 51 -6.78 4.81 30.14
C LEU A 51 -5.98 5.66 29.15
N LYS A 52 -5.42 5.07 28.09
CA LYS A 52 -4.75 5.80 27.01
C LYS A 52 -5.77 6.30 26.01
N GLN A 53 -6.03 7.59 26.12
CA GLN A 53 -6.90 8.32 25.21
C GLN A 53 -6.13 9.44 24.52
N TYR A 54 -6.48 9.68 23.27
CA TYR A 54 -5.88 10.71 22.44
C TYR A 54 -6.98 11.50 21.75
N SER A 55 -6.84 12.82 21.75
CA SER A 55 -7.67 13.65 20.87
C SER A 55 -7.28 13.38 19.43
N ILE A 56 -8.26 13.23 18.56
CA ILE A 56 -8.06 13.20 17.12
C ILE A 56 -8.63 14.48 16.52
N LYS A 57 -8.20 14.80 15.30
CA LYS A 57 -8.77 15.89 14.53
C LYS A 57 -8.69 15.58 13.05
N ARG A 58 -9.71 15.99 12.32
CA ARG A 58 -9.67 16.02 10.86
C ARG A 58 -8.82 17.21 10.42
N MET A 59 -7.94 17.02 9.44
CA MET A 59 -7.17 18.11 8.85
C MET A 59 -7.51 18.23 7.38
N ASP A 60 -8.25 19.27 7.03
CA ASP A 60 -8.47 19.64 5.63
C ASP A 60 -7.16 20.23 5.08
N ASN A 61 -6.71 19.72 3.93
CA ASN A 61 -5.48 20.16 3.28
C ASN A 61 -4.26 20.12 4.22
N VAL A 62 -3.83 18.93 4.66
CA VAL A 62 -2.44 18.78 5.09
C VAL A 62 -1.59 19.33 3.95
N PRO A 63 -0.80 20.40 4.14
CA PRO A 63 0.14 20.81 3.13
C PRO A 63 1.14 19.66 3.05
N LYS A 64 0.88 18.70 2.15
CA LYS A 64 1.92 17.80 1.67
C LYS A 64 3.06 18.75 1.39
N ARG A 65 4.19 18.60 2.09
CA ARG A 65 5.41 19.35 1.80
C ARG A 65 5.91 18.87 0.43
N LEU A 66 5.13 19.19 -0.59
CA LEU A 66 5.42 18.95 -1.98
C LEU A 66 6.47 19.99 -2.30
N ARG A 67 7.70 19.52 -2.51
CA ARG A 67 8.70 20.38 -3.14
C ARG A 67 8.10 20.82 -4.47
N LYS A 68 7.84 22.11 -4.60
CA LYS A 68 7.25 22.77 -5.77
C LYS A 68 7.94 22.36 -7.08
N GLU A 69 9.23 22.00 -6.98
CA GLU A 69 10.09 21.51 -8.07
C GLU A 69 9.70 20.12 -8.62
N ARG A 70 9.00 19.26 -7.86
CA ARG A 70 8.65 17.90 -8.29
C ARG A 70 7.38 17.83 -9.13
N PHE A 71 6.50 18.82 -9.01
CA PHE A 71 5.22 18.86 -9.72
C PHE A 71 5.11 20.16 -10.50
N CYS A 72 5.60 20.15 -11.73
CA CYS A 72 5.26 21.17 -12.72
C CYS A 72 4.90 20.49 -14.07
N PRO A 73 3.93 21.07 -14.80
CA PRO A 73 3.21 20.42 -15.88
C PRO A 73 4.08 20.28 -17.14
N ILE A 74 3.96 19.09 -17.74
CA ILE A 74 4.24 18.66 -19.12
C ILE A 74 5.01 19.64 -20.03
N LEU A 75 6.18 19.20 -20.52
CA LEU A 75 6.59 19.09 -21.95
C LEU A 75 8.11 19.13 -22.12
N LYS A 76 8.72 18.00 -22.50
CA LYS A 76 9.43 17.82 -23.78
C LYS A 76 10.10 16.44 -23.87
N LYS A 77 9.98 15.86 -25.07
CA LYS A 77 10.61 14.63 -25.57
C LYS A 77 12.13 14.64 -25.44
N LEU A 78 12.69 13.42 -25.31
CA LEU A 78 13.92 12.89 -25.93
C LEU A 78 13.92 11.39 -25.52
N SER A 79 13.58 10.43 -26.39
CA SER A 79 14.49 9.74 -27.33
C SER A 79 15.95 9.95 -26.98
N GLU A 80 16.67 8.87 -26.70
CA GLU A 80 18.08 8.81 -26.22
C GLU A 80 18.18 8.72 -24.70
N MET A 81 18.03 7.48 -24.20
CA MET A 81 18.86 6.85 -23.16
C MET A 81 18.20 5.53 -22.78
N ALA A 82 18.11 4.64 -23.79
CA ALA A 82 18.17 3.22 -23.51
C ALA A 82 19.63 2.97 -23.14
N ASP A 83 19.91 2.78 -21.86
CA ASP A 83 21.07 2.09 -21.28
C ASP A 83 21.25 2.53 -19.82
N ASP A 84 20.25 2.26 -18.97
CA ASP A 84 20.49 1.94 -17.55
C ASP A 84 19.19 1.50 -16.83
N ILE A 85 18.53 0.48 -17.39
CA ILE A 85 17.50 -0.27 -16.69
C ILE A 85 18.21 -1.48 -16.07
N SER A 86 19.00 -1.28 -15.02
CA SER A 86 19.71 -2.38 -14.34
C SER A 86 19.31 -2.48 -12.85
N PHE A 87 18.89 -1.38 -12.22
CA PHE A 87 18.45 -1.39 -10.83
C PHE A 87 17.00 -1.88 -10.62
N VAL A 88 16.15 -1.77 -11.65
CA VAL A 88 14.79 -2.36 -11.65
C VAL A 88 14.83 -3.89 -11.76
N TYR A 89 15.94 -4.48 -12.21
CA TYR A 89 16.07 -5.94 -12.40
C TYR A 89 16.39 -6.72 -11.12
N GLY A 90 16.99 -6.11 -10.09
CA GLY A 90 17.28 -6.81 -8.83
C GLY A 90 16.00 -7.19 -8.07
N ILE A 91 15.10 -6.22 -7.90
CA ILE A 91 13.75 -6.43 -7.37
C ILE A 91 12.85 -7.09 -8.43
N GLY A 92 13.07 -6.80 -9.71
CA GLY A 92 12.31 -7.37 -10.82
C GLY A 92 12.47 -8.88 -11.00
N ARG A 93 13.61 -9.47 -10.62
CA ARG A 93 13.83 -10.93 -10.71
C ARG A 93 13.07 -11.69 -9.62
N SER A 94 13.14 -11.30 -8.35
CA SER A 94 12.39 -12.01 -7.28
C SER A 94 10.89 -11.80 -7.44
N LYS A 95 10.44 -10.58 -7.77
CA LYS A 95 9.01 -10.32 -8.05
C LYS A 95 8.48 -11.11 -9.23
N ARG A 96 9.23 -11.16 -10.34
CA ARG A 96 8.84 -12.01 -11.47
C ARG A 96 8.85 -13.46 -11.08
N HIS A 97 9.88 -13.94 -10.39
CA HIS A 97 9.95 -15.34 -10.00
C HIS A 97 8.79 -15.72 -9.09
N PHE A 98 8.48 -14.90 -8.09
CA PHE A 98 7.37 -15.10 -7.14
C PHE A 98 6.00 -15.06 -7.82
N ALA A 99 5.72 -14.04 -8.64
CA ALA A 99 4.45 -13.94 -9.37
C ALA A 99 4.30 -15.00 -10.49
N PHE A 100 5.40 -15.35 -11.16
CA PHE A 100 5.41 -16.33 -12.25
C PHE A 100 5.33 -17.76 -11.73
N SER A 101 6.02 -18.08 -10.63
CA SER A 101 5.88 -19.38 -9.96
C SER A 101 4.43 -19.60 -9.50
N TYR A 102 3.78 -18.57 -8.95
CA TYR A 102 2.36 -18.64 -8.59
C TYR A 102 1.50 -18.96 -9.81
N GLN A 103 1.70 -18.22 -10.92
CA GLN A 103 0.93 -18.42 -12.14
C GLN A 103 1.11 -19.82 -12.75
N GLN A 104 2.32 -20.38 -12.69
CA GLN A 104 2.61 -21.71 -13.23
C GLN A 104 1.98 -22.83 -12.39
N GLU A 105 1.97 -22.66 -11.07
CA GLU A 105 1.51 -23.69 -10.14
C GLU A 105 0.00 -23.62 -9.89
N TYR A 106 -0.58 -22.42 -9.94
CA TYR A 106 -1.96 -22.15 -9.54
C TYR A 106 -2.74 -21.36 -10.60
N PHE A 107 -2.58 -21.68 -11.89
CA PHE A 107 -3.30 -20.98 -12.97
C PHE A 107 -4.82 -20.94 -12.69
N VAL A 108 -5.34 -19.72 -12.50
CA VAL A 108 -6.75 -19.44 -12.22
C VAL A 108 -7.20 -18.21 -12.99
N ASP A 109 -8.50 -18.04 -13.19
CA ASP A 109 -9.04 -16.84 -13.83
C ASP A 109 -8.91 -15.59 -12.93
N MET A 110 -9.15 -14.41 -13.51
CA MET A 110 -9.01 -13.13 -12.80
C MET A 110 -9.95 -13.02 -11.58
N PRO A 111 -11.27 -13.33 -11.68
CA PRO A 111 -12.16 -13.32 -10.52
C PRO A 111 -11.70 -14.21 -9.36
N GLN A 112 -11.17 -15.40 -9.67
CA GLN A 112 -10.64 -16.31 -8.66
C GLN A 112 -9.33 -15.78 -8.07
N SER A 113 -8.44 -15.22 -8.89
CA SER A 113 -7.20 -14.57 -8.44
C SER A 113 -7.48 -13.43 -7.46
N ILE A 114 -8.49 -12.60 -7.73
CA ILE A 114 -8.95 -11.52 -6.82
C ILE A 114 -9.47 -12.11 -5.50
N GLY A 115 -10.28 -13.17 -5.58
CA GLY A 115 -10.79 -13.84 -4.38
C GLY A 115 -9.67 -14.43 -3.51
N GLN A 116 -8.69 -15.08 -4.13
CA GLN A 116 -7.52 -15.63 -3.44
C GLN A 116 -6.63 -14.54 -2.86
N ALA A 117 -6.41 -13.44 -3.58
CA ALA A 117 -5.69 -12.28 -3.08
C ALA A 117 -6.36 -11.69 -1.83
N ALA A 118 -7.67 -11.47 -1.88
CA ALA A 118 -8.44 -10.98 -0.74
C ALA A 118 -8.34 -11.92 0.47
N ALA A 119 -8.50 -13.24 0.26
CA ALA A 119 -8.39 -14.23 1.32
C ALA A 119 -6.98 -14.29 1.95
N GLY A 120 -5.94 -14.23 1.11
CA GLY A 120 -4.55 -14.22 1.58
C GLY A 120 -4.20 -12.94 2.35
N ILE A 121 -4.69 -11.77 1.89
CA ILE A 121 -4.54 -10.49 2.59
C ILE A 121 -5.21 -10.52 3.96
N LEU A 122 -6.43 -11.07 4.06
CA LEU A 122 -7.12 -11.26 5.35
C LEU A 122 -6.29 -12.11 6.30
N LEU A 123 -5.82 -13.27 5.84
CA LEU A 123 -5.06 -14.20 6.66
C LEU A 123 -3.75 -13.59 7.19
N GLU A 124 -3.00 -12.91 6.34
CA GLU A 124 -1.77 -12.24 6.76
C GLU A 124 -2.03 -11.01 7.63
N GLY A 125 -3.11 -10.28 7.36
CA GLY A 125 -3.58 -9.18 8.19
C GLY A 125 -3.87 -9.61 9.62
N GLU A 126 -4.67 -10.68 9.79
CA GLU A 126 -4.99 -11.24 11.11
C GLU A 126 -3.73 -11.68 11.87
N LYS A 127 -2.80 -12.38 11.21
CA LYS A 127 -1.53 -12.81 11.82
C LYS A 127 -0.70 -11.63 12.34
N LEU A 128 -0.81 -10.47 11.70
CA LEU A 128 -0.07 -9.26 12.06
C LEU A 128 -0.85 -8.31 12.97
N GLY A 129 -2.11 -8.63 13.31
CA GLY A 129 -2.98 -7.75 14.10
C GLY A 129 -3.51 -6.55 13.31
N HIS A 130 -3.59 -6.65 11.99
CA HIS A 130 -4.13 -5.64 11.06
C HIS A 130 -5.46 -6.10 10.43
N GLY A 131 -6.38 -6.62 11.25
CA GLY A 131 -7.65 -7.21 10.79
C GLY A 131 -8.59 -6.20 10.13
N SER A 132 -8.78 -5.02 10.71
CA SER A 132 -9.61 -3.95 10.16
C SER A 132 -9.04 -3.42 8.85
N GLU A 133 -7.73 -3.13 8.78
CA GLU A 133 -7.08 -2.74 7.52
C GLU A 133 -7.22 -3.84 6.45
N ALA A 134 -6.97 -5.10 6.82
CA ALA A 134 -7.04 -6.22 5.89
C ALA A 134 -8.45 -6.46 5.36
N GLN A 135 -9.46 -6.31 6.22
CA GLN A 135 -10.86 -6.42 5.83
C GLN A 135 -11.24 -5.32 4.84
N TRP A 136 -10.82 -4.09 5.08
CA TRP A 136 -11.06 -2.99 4.14
C TRP A 136 -10.39 -3.27 2.80
N ILE A 137 -9.11 -3.67 2.78
CA ILE A 137 -8.38 -3.97 1.53
C ILE A 137 -9.01 -5.14 0.78
N ALA A 138 -9.44 -6.18 1.49
CA ALA A 138 -10.09 -7.35 0.89
C ALA A 138 -11.43 -6.97 0.26
N ASN A 139 -12.28 -6.22 0.96
CA ASN A 139 -13.54 -5.71 0.43
C ASN A 139 -13.31 -4.83 -0.80
N TYR A 140 -12.36 -3.89 -0.70
CA TYR A 140 -11.99 -3.01 -1.80
C TYR A 140 -11.57 -3.80 -3.04
N SER A 141 -10.80 -4.88 -2.86
CA SER A 141 -10.37 -5.75 -3.96
C SER A 141 -11.53 -6.56 -4.56
N LEU A 142 -12.48 -7.02 -3.73
CA LEU A 142 -13.61 -7.84 -4.16
C LEU A 142 -14.67 -7.05 -4.96
N GLU A 143 -14.78 -5.74 -4.75
CA GLU A 143 -15.61 -4.86 -5.58
C GLU A 143 -15.21 -4.88 -7.07
N ASP A 144 -13.99 -5.31 -7.38
CA ASP A 144 -13.41 -5.29 -8.72
C ASP A 144 -13.51 -6.60 -9.47
N LYS A 145 -14.16 -7.60 -8.87
CA LYS A 145 -14.19 -8.98 -9.38
C LYS A 145 -14.64 -9.09 -10.85
N TYR A 146 -15.39 -8.10 -11.34
CA TYR A 146 -15.92 -8.06 -12.71
C TYR A 146 -15.47 -6.84 -13.53
N LYS A 147 -14.45 -6.12 -13.07
CA LYS A 147 -13.91 -4.96 -13.79
C LYS A 147 -12.95 -5.37 -14.90
N SER A 148 -12.61 -4.42 -15.76
CA SER A 148 -11.60 -4.62 -16.79
C SER A 148 -10.22 -4.85 -16.17
N LYS A 149 -9.33 -5.53 -16.90
CA LYS A 149 -7.94 -5.76 -16.45
C LYS A 149 -7.22 -4.46 -16.09
N GLN A 150 -7.43 -3.39 -16.88
CA GLN A 150 -6.82 -2.08 -16.61
C GLN A 150 -7.27 -1.51 -15.27
N GLU A 151 -8.56 -1.55 -14.95
CA GLU A 151 -9.08 -1.04 -13.68
C GLU A 151 -8.55 -1.85 -12.48
N ILE A 152 -8.42 -3.17 -12.65
CA ILE A 152 -7.83 -4.06 -11.65
C ILE A 152 -6.37 -3.69 -11.40
N ASP A 153 -5.60 -3.44 -12.47
CA ASP A 153 -4.19 -3.03 -12.38
C ASP A 153 -4.04 -1.68 -11.67
N GLU A 154 -4.85 -0.68 -12.06
CA GLU A 154 -4.86 0.65 -11.44
C GLU A 154 -5.15 0.56 -9.94
N ARG A 155 -6.10 -0.29 -9.53
CA ARG A 155 -6.42 -0.49 -8.11
C ARG A 155 -5.34 -1.26 -7.35
N CYS A 156 -4.75 -2.30 -7.94
CA CYS A 156 -3.62 -3.00 -7.32
C CYS A 156 -2.43 -2.06 -7.10
N ILE A 157 -2.15 -1.18 -8.06
CA ILE A 157 -1.14 -0.12 -7.93
C ILE A 157 -1.53 0.85 -6.82
N ALA A 158 -2.78 1.32 -6.79
CA ALA A 158 -3.25 2.23 -5.76
C ALA A 158 -3.04 1.63 -4.36
N LEU A 159 -3.48 0.39 -4.13
CA LEU A 159 -3.28 -0.34 -2.88
C LEU A 159 -1.79 -0.49 -2.53
N TYR A 160 -0.95 -0.87 -3.50
CA TYR A 160 0.48 -1.04 -3.29
C TYR A 160 1.19 0.28 -2.92
N THR A 161 0.66 1.44 -3.34
CA THR A 161 1.25 2.74 -3.02
C THR A 161 0.77 3.35 -1.70
N ARG A 162 -0.24 2.76 -1.06
CA ARG A 162 -0.77 3.23 0.22
C ARG A 162 0.18 2.87 1.38
N LYS A 163 0.26 3.77 2.36
CA LYS A 163 0.88 3.51 3.67
C LYS A 163 -0.03 2.56 4.46
N CYS A 164 0.12 1.26 4.25
CA CYS A 164 -0.59 0.20 4.96
C CYS A 164 0.34 -0.98 5.28
N PHE A 165 -0.18 -1.97 6.02
CA PHE A 165 0.59 -3.18 6.34
C PHE A 165 1.00 -3.98 5.08
N LEU A 166 0.12 -4.06 4.08
CA LEU A 166 0.32 -4.88 2.87
C LEU A 166 1.56 -4.46 2.09
N TYR A 167 1.79 -3.15 1.91
CA TYR A 167 3.00 -2.65 1.24
C TYR A 167 4.28 -3.11 1.93
N LYS A 168 4.32 -3.01 3.27
CA LYS A 168 5.50 -3.38 4.07
C LYS A 168 5.73 -4.88 4.01
N LEU A 169 4.67 -5.66 4.22
CA LEU A 169 4.72 -7.12 4.21
C LEU A 169 5.15 -7.66 2.84
N LEU A 170 4.53 -7.18 1.76
CA LEU A 170 4.81 -7.65 0.41
C LEU A 170 6.25 -7.32 0.00
N ASN A 171 6.74 -6.10 0.28
CA ASN A 171 8.13 -5.74 -0.03
C ASN A 171 9.17 -6.49 0.80
N LYS A 172 8.83 -6.87 2.04
CA LYS A 172 9.69 -7.73 2.87
C LYS A 172 9.75 -9.13 2.27
N THR A 173 8.59 -9.75 2.04
CA THR A 173 8.46 -11.09 1.45
C THR A 173 9.23 -11.21 0.13
N LEU A 174 9.05 -10.25 -0.77
CA LEU A 174 9.71 -10.25 -2.08
C LEU A 174 11.22 -9.98 -2.01
N ARG A 175 11.70 -9.30 -0.94
CA ARG A 175 13.13 -9.07 -0.72
C ARG A 175 13.81 -10.31 -0.14
N ASP A 176 13.12 -10.96 0.78
CA ASP A 176 13.63 -12.11 1.53
C ASP A 176 13.41 -13.43 0.76
N ASP A 177 12.70 -13.39 -0.37
CA ASP A 177 12.29 -14.55 -1.17
C ASP A 177 11.54 -15.59 -0.32
N ASP A 178 10.65 -15.10 0.56
CA ASP A 178 9.90 -15.90 1.51
C ASP A 178 8.76 -16.64 0.80
N LEU A 179 9.09 -17.83 0.29
CA LEU A 179 8.18 -18.72 -0.43
C LEU A 179 7.06 -19.27 0.46
N ASP A 180 7.16 -19.21 1.80
CA ASP A 180 6.09 -19.69 2.69
C ASP A 180 4.83 -18.81 2.57
N LYS A 181 4.96 -17.58 2.06
CA LYS A 181 3.85 -16.65 1.79
C LYS A 181 3.39 -16.68 0.34
N HIS A 182 3.86 -17.65 -0.43
CA HIS A 182 3.51 -17.76 -1.84
C HIS A 182 2.01 -18.01 -2.04
N GLU A 183 1.40 -18.89 -1.25
CA GLU A 183 -0.04 -19.16 -1.33
C GLU A 183 -0.90 -17.96 -0.89
N THR A 184 -0.40 -17.12 0.02
CA THR A 184 -1.17 -15.99 0.58
C THR A 184 -0.94 -14.67 -0.16
N LEU A 185 0.29 -14.37 -0.56
CA LEU A 185 0.66 -13.11 -1.22
C LEU A 185 0.93 -13.26 -2.72
N GLY A 186 1.14 -14.49 -3.21
CA GLY A 186 1.31 -14.80 -4.64
C GLY A 186 0.16 -14.31 -5.52
N PRO A 187 -1.12 -14.52 -5.16
CA PRO A 187 -2.24 -14.02 -5.95
C PRO A 187 -2.21 -12.50 -6.10
N PHE A 188 -1.99 -11.75 -5.01
CA PHE A 188 -1.90 -10.29 -5.08
C PHE A 188 -0.66 -9.82 -5.85
N ALA A 189 0.49 -10.49 -5.69
CA ALA A 189 1.70 -10.20 -6.46
C ALA A 189 1.53 -10.46 -7.96
N HIS A 190 0.75 -11.49 -8.32
CA HIS A 190 0.37 -11.80 -9.69
C HIS A 190 -0.56 -10.72 -10.27
N LEU A 191 -1.57 -10.28 -9.51
CA LEU A 191 -2.48 -9.19 -9.91
C LEU A 191 -1.75 -7.86 -10.10
N LEU A 192 -0.80 -7.54 -9.21
CA LEU A 192 0.12 -6.40 -9.34
C LEU A 192 1.11 -6.53 -10.52
N GLY A 193 1.11 -7.69 -11.19
CA GLY A 193 2.06 -8.11 -12.19
C GLY A 193 2.40 -7.06 -13.26
N TYR A 194 3.60 -7.25 -13.82
CA TYR A 194 4.33 -6.30 -14.65
C TYR A 194 3.51 -5.67 -15.79
N GLU A 195 2.55 -6.35 -16.40
CA GLU A 195 1.83 -5.80 -17.58
C GLU A 195 1.08 -4.50 -17.27
N GLY A 196 0.50 -4.36 -16.08
CA GLY A 196 -0.18 -3.12 -15.66
C GLY A 196 0.77 -1.92 -15.53
N LEU A 197 2.03 -2.17 -15.16
CA LEU A 197 3.07 -1.13 -15.02
C LEU A 197 3.70 -0.72 -16.36
N PHE A 198 3.76 -1.63 -17.34
CA PHE A 198 4.34 -1.37 -18.67
C PHE A 198 3.34 -0.79 -19.67
N ASN A 199 2.06 -1.10 -19.47
CA ASN A 199 0.94 -0.55 -20.24
C ASN A 199 0.38 0.74 -19.64
N LEU A 200 1.04 1.32 -18.62
CA LEU A 200 0.66 2.63 -18.12
C LEU A 200 0.72 3.65 -19.26
N PRO A 201 -0.28 4.56 -19.35
CA PRO A 201 -0.26 5.66 -20.31
C PRO A 201 1.08 6.40 -20.30
N ASP A 202 1.52 6.91 -21.45
CA ASP A 202 2.79 7.66 -21.55
C ASP A 202 2.86 8.86 -20.57
N VAL A 203 1.71 9.42 -20.17
CA VAL A 203 1.63 10.48 -19.16
C VAL A 203 2.13 10.05 -17.76
N CYS A 204 2.15 8.76 -17.47
CA CYS A 204 2.67 8.18 -16.23
C CYS A 204 4.19 7.89 -16.31
N ARG A 205 4.81 8.00 -17.48
CA ARG A 205 6.24 7.74 -17.66
C ARG A 205 7.06 8.94 -17.19
N TYR A 206 7.82 8.74 -16.13
CA TYR A 206 8.75 9.73 -15.61
C TYR A 206 10.15 9.46 -16.14
N SER A 207 10.69 10.38 -16.95
CA SER A 207 11.99 10.23 -17.62
C SER A 207 13.15 10.97 -16.93
N LYS A 208 12.93 11.58 -15.77
CA LYS A 208 13.97 12.32 -15.05
C LYS A 208 14.61 11.46 -13.96
N THR A 209 15.80 11.86 -13.53
CA THR A 209 16.50 11.24 -12.40
C THR A 209 15.66 11.33 -11.12
N VAL A 210 15.45 10.18 -10.48
CA VAL A 210 14.81 10.10 -9.16
C VAL A 210 15.86 9.85 -8.09
N TYR A 211 15.67 10.46 -6.92
CA TYR A 211 16.53 10.23 -5.75
C TYR A 211 15.74 9.48 -4.69
N ARG A 212 16.30 8.36 -4.23
CA ARG A 212 15.78 7.59 -3.09
C ARG A 212 16.78 7.70 -1.96
N ALA A 213 16.37 8.33 -0.85
CA ALA A 213 17.15 8.27 0.37
C ALA A 213 17.15 6.83 0.89
N MET A 214 18.33 6.31 1.19
CA MET A 214 18.50 5.00 1.82
C MET A 214 19.02 5.21 3.23
N ASN A 215 18.32 4.62 4.20
CA ASN A 215 18.87 4.48 5.55
C ASN A 215 19.82 3.29 5.49
N LEU A 216 21.09 3.58 5.23
CA LEU A 216 22.15 2.58 5.24
C LEU A 216 22.57 2.35 6.69
N SER A 217 22.72 1.08 7.07
CA SER A 217 23.48 0.76 8.27
C SER A 217 24.96 1.09 8.05
N LEU A 218 25.71 1.36 9.11
CA LEU A 218 27.13 1.76 9.03
C LEU A 218 27.99 0.79 8.20
N GLY A 219 27.69 -0.51 8.20
CA GLY A 219 28.39 -1.52 7.40
C GLY A 219 27.96 -1.63 5.93
N GLN A 220 27.09 -0.73 5.45
CA GLN A 220 26.66 -0.63 4.05
C GLN A 220 27.17 0.64 3.37
N VAL A 221 28.01 1.40 4.08
CA VAL A 221 28.65 2.64 3.61
C VAL A 221 30.16 2.39 3.57
N ASP A 222 30.60 1.51 2.68
CA ASP A 222 32.02 1.30 2.34
C ASP A 222 32.17 1.27 0.81
#